data_AF-A0A512JF67-F1
#
_entry.id   AF-A0A512JF67-F1
#
_cell.length_a   1.000
_cell.length_b   1.000
_cell.length_c   1.000
_cell.angle_alpha   90.00
_cell.angle_beta   90.00
_cell.angle_gamma   90.00
#
_symmetry.space_group_name_H-M   'P 1'
#
loop_
_entity.id
_entity.type
_entity.pdbx_description
1 polymer ?
#
loop_
_entity_poly.entity_id
_entity_poly.type
_entity_poly.pdbx_seq_one_letter_code
_entity_poly.pdbx_strand_id
1 'polypeptide(L)'
;MADPINASIPDCLKAMQAPQITKWPYEFPLSRPIDDGQETTAVLILQEPTAKEVFRFGLLTGLAEDQVRGLVGQLAGIAPPLLDKIAGADIIALSVRLNRFFSQAAA
;
A
#
# COMPACT_ATOMS: atom_id res chain seq x y z
N MET A 1 10.36 -45.89 23.82
CA MET A 1 11.23 -45.04 22.98
C MET A 1 10.29 -44.32 22.05
N ALA A 2 10.14 -43.00 22.21
CA ALA A 2 9.22 -42.19 21.41
C ALA A 2 10.06 -41.22 20.57
N ASP A 3 9.98 -41.38 19.25
CA ASP A 3 10.57 -40.47 18.27
C ASP A 3 9.97 -39.06 18.40
N PRO A 4 10.77 -37.99 18.42
CA PRO A 4 10.24 -36.64 18.33
C PRO A 4 9.74 -36.42 16.89
N ILE A 5 8.43 -36.21 16.74
CA ILE A 5 7.83 -35.67 15.52
C ILE A 5 8.42 -34.27 15.33
N ASN A 6 9.52 -34.19 14.58
CA ASN A 6 10.06 -32.95 14.07
C ASN A 6 9.03 -32.40 13.08
N ALA A 7 8.11 -31.59 13.59
CA ALA A 7 7.11 -30.89 12.81
C ALA A 7 7.80 -29.86 11.92
N SER A 8 8.37 -30.32 10.81
CA SER A 8 8.71 -29.46 9.68
C SER A 8 7.43 -28.79 9.22
N ILE A 9 7.25 -27.54 9.62
CA ILE A 9 6.20 -26.66 9.10
C ILE A 9 6.30 -26.73 7.57
N PRO A 10 5.23 -27.12 6.86
CA PRO A 10 5.28 -27.24 5.41
C PRO A 10 5.67 -25.90 4.78
N ASP A 11 6.55 -25.93 3.78
CA ASP A 11 7.13 -24.76 3.11
C ASP A 11 6.05 -23.78 2.59
N CYS A 12 4.85 -24.30 2.31
CA CYS A 12 3.64 -23.55 1.97
C CYS A 12 3.23 -22.52 3.04
N LEU A 13 3.39 -22.84 4.33
CA LEU A 13 3.09 -21.92 5.44
C LEU A 13 4.18 -20.85 5.63
N LYS A 14 5.44 -21.15 5.28
CA LYS A 14 6.53 -20.14 5.27
C LYS A 14 6.33 -19.08 4.20
N ALA A 15 5.85 -19.46 3.01
CA ALA A 15 5.54 -18.51 1.94
C ALA A 15 4.38 -17.55 2.30
N MET A 16 3.48 -17.95 3.19
CA MET A 16 2.39 -17.10 3.71
C MET A 16 2.87 -16.08 4.76
N GLN A 17 4.06 -16.25 5.32
CA GLN A 17 4.63 -15.39 6.37
C GLN A 17 5.74 -14.45 5.86
N ALA A 18 6.16 -14.59 4.61
CA ALA A 18 7.13 -13.66 4.05
C ALA A 18 6.48 -12.26 3.93
N PRO A 19 7.08 -11.20 4.50
CA PRO A 19 6.62 -9.84 4.28
C PRO A 19 6.56 -9.62 2.77
N GLN A 20 5.36 -9.38 2.23
CA GLN A 20 5.23 -9.02 0.83
C GLN A 20 5.86 -7.64 0.66
N ILE A 21 7.13 -7.64 0.24
CA ILE A 21 7.85 -6.44 -0.11
C ILE A 21 7.09 -5.78 -1.26
N THR A 22 6.44 -4.64 -0.97
CA THR A 22 5.82 -3.83 -2.00
C THR A 22 6.90 -3.43 -2.99
N LYS A 23 6.79 -3.89 -4.24
CA LYS A 23 7.67 -3.46 -5.33
C LYS A 23 7.12 -2.15 -5.88
N TRP A 24 8.02 -1.18 -6.04
CA TRP A 24 7.71 0.11 -6.64
C TRP A 24 8.18 0.14 -8.12
N PRO A 25 7.44 0.81 -9.03
CA PRO A 25 6.14 1.44 -8.79
C PRO A 25 5.05 0.39 -8.49
N TYR A 26 4.13 0.77 -7.61
CA TYR A 26 3.05 -0.11 -7.15
C TYR A 26 1.77 0.20 -7.94
N GLU A 27 1.36 -0.77 -8.76
CA GLU A 27 0.13 -0.69 -9.53
C GLU A 27 -1.07 -1.16 -8.69
N PHE A 28 -2.04 -0.29 -8.53
CA PHE A 28 -3.29 -0.57 -7.83
C PHE A 28 -4.47 -0.45 -8.80
N PRO A 29 -5.12 -1.57 -9.19
CA PRO A 29 -6.31 -1.51 -10.03
C PRO A 29 -7.47 -0.92 -9.22
N LEU A 30 -8.12 0.09 -9.77
CA LEU A 30 -9.30 0.70 -9.15
C LEU A 30 -10.53 -0.19 -9.35
N SER A 31 -11.38 -0.24 -8.33
CA SER A 31 -12.67 -0.94 -8.45
C SER A 31 -13.60 -0.26 -9.46
N ARG A 32 -13.43 1.06 -9.66
CA ARG A 32 -14.12 1.84 -10.68
C ARG A 32 -13.14 2.81 -11.34
N PRO A 33 -13.16 2.92 -12.67
CA PRO A 33 -12.33 3.91 -13.35
C PRO A 33 -12.75 5.31 -12.91
N ILE A 34 -11.76 6.18 -12.71
CA ILE A 34 -11.97 7.61 -12.45
C ILE A 34 -11.74 8.37 -13.75
N ASP A 35 -12.59 9.34 -14.02
CA ASP A 35 -12.47 10.20 -15.20
C ASP A 35 -12.07 11.61 -14.76
N ASP A 36 -11.03 12.17 -15.36
CA ASP A 36 -10.56 13.54 -15.08
C ASP A 36 -11.01 14.58 -16.11
N GLY A 37 -11.82 14.18 -17.09
CA GLY A 37 -12.27 15.00 -18.21
C GLY A 37 -11.31 15.02 -19.41
N GLN A 38 -10.08 14.53 -19.25
CA GLN A 38 -9.11 14.33 -20.35
C GLN A 38 -8.75 12.85 -20.54
N GLU A 39 -8.70 12.10 -19.44
CA GLU A 39 -8.30 10.71 -19.38
C GLU A 39 -9.15 9.93 -18.37
N THR A 40 -9.40 8.66 -18.70
CA THR A 40 -10.03 7.70 -17.80
C THR A 40 -8.96 6.81 -17.18
N THR A 41 -8.70 6.95 -15.88
CA THR A 41 -7.72 6.16 -15.14
C THR A 41 -8.40 4.95 -14.49
N ALA A 42 -8.00 3.73 -14.89
CA ALA A 42 -8.46 2.48 -14.28
C ALA A 42 -7.43 1.86 -13.31
N VAL A 43 -6.18 2.28 -13.38
CA VAL A 43 -5.08 1.77 -12.55
C VAL A 43 -4.31 2.95 -11.98
N LEU A 44 -4.17 2.99 -10.66
CA LEU A 44 -3.31 3.94 -9.97
C LEU A 44 -1.88 3.40 -9.96
N ILE A 45 -0.93 4.20 -10.41
CA ILE A 45 0.49 3.86 -10.34
C ILE A 45 1.09 4.68 -9.21
N LEU A 46 1.29 4.07 -8.05
CA LEU A 46 1.92 4.73 -6.91
C LEU A 46 3.44 4.61 -7.04
N GLN A 47 4.14 5.74 -6.99
CA GLN A 47 5.59 5.80 -7.00
C GLN A 47 6.18 5.51 -5.62
N GLU A 48 7.47 5.17 -5.60
CA GLU A 48 8.19 5.01 -4.34
C GLU A 48 8.22 6.34 -3.56
N PRO A 49 7.84 6.34 -2.27
CA PRO A 49 7.90 7.53 -1.43
C PRO A 49 9.34 8.01 -1.28
N THR A 50 9.58 9.31 -1.53
CA THR A 50 10.88 9.92 -1.26
C THR A 50 11.11 10.10 0.23
N ALA A 51 12.38 10.26 0.64
CA ALA A 51 12.72 10.58 2.03
C ALA A 51 11.95 11.79 2.57
N LYS A 52 11.73 12.82 1.72
CA LYS A 52 10.95 14.01 2.07
C LYS A 52 9.50 13.66 2.43
N GLU A 53 8.87 12.75 1.69
CA GLU A 53 7.49 12.31 1.94
C GLU A 53 7.41 11.43 3.19
N VAL A 54 8.40 10.56 3.40
CA VAL A 54 8.52 9.73 4.61
C VAL A 54 8.53 10.59 5.88
N PHE A 55 9.33 11.66 5.90
CA PHE A 55 9.36 12.59 7.04
C PHE A 55 8.10 13.46 7.12
N ARG A 56 7.58 13.94 5.99
CA ARG A 56 6.39 14.82 5.95
C ARG A 56 5.14 14.14 6.49
N PHE A 57 4.96 12.87 6.17
CA PHE A 57 3.79 12.08 6.56
C PHE A 57 4.08 11.16 7.77
N GLY A 58 5.19 11.37 8.48
CA GLY A 58 5.51 10.59 9.67
C GLY A 58 5.51 9.08 9.46
N LEU A 59 5.84 8.60 8.26
CA LEU A 59 5.61 7.20 7.85
C LEU A 59 6.42 6.20 8.69
N LEU A 60 7.50 6.65 9.33
CA LEU A 60 8.30 5.85 10.27
C LEU A 60 7.53 5.49 11.55
N THR A 61 6.53 6.29 11.93
CA THR A 61 5.70 6.08 13.12
C THR A 61 4.34 5.46 12.81
N GLY A 62 4.07 5.17 11.53
CA GLY A 62 2.78 4.73 11.03
C GLY A 62 2.04 5.84 10.27
N LEU A 63 1.05 5.43 9.47
CA LEU A 63 0.27 6.33 8.62
C LEU A 63 -1.06 6.71 9.29
N ALA A 64 -1.24 8.01 9.59
CA ALA A 64 -2.49 8.53 10.13
C ALA A 64 -3.59 8.61 9.05
N GLU A 65 -4.86 8.42 9.45
CA GLU A 65 -6.01 8.35 8.51
C GLU A 65 -6.16 9.62 7.68
N ASP A 66 -5.98 10.79 8.30
CA ASP A 66 -6.06 12.10 7.64
C ASP A 66 -4.92 12.33 6.62
N GLN A 67 -3.84 11.56 6.73
CA GLN A 67 -2.64 11.68 5.89
C GLN A 67 -2.65 10.74 4.69
N VAL A 68 -3.37 9.62 4.77
CA VAL A 68 -3.48 8.60 3.71
C VAL A 68 -3.81 9.26 2.38
N ARG A 69 -4.85 10.10 2.36
CA ARG A 69 -5.35 10.70 1.14
C ARG A 69 -4.29 11.60 0.48
N GLY A 70 -3.62 12.44 1.27
CA GLY A 70 -2.57 13.33 0.77
C GLY A 70 -1.33 12.58 0.28
N LEU A 71 -1.00 11.45 0.92
CA LEU A 71 0.08 10.58 0.49
C LEU A 71 -0.26 9.88 -0.82
N VAL A 72 -1.43 9.24 -0.93
CA VAL A 72 -1.88 8.58 -2.16
C VAL A 72 -1.88 9.55 -3.34
N GLY A 73 -2.35 10.78 -3.15
CA GLY A 73 -2.28 11.83 -4.17
C GLY A 73 -0.86 12.16 -4.63
N GLN A 74 0.08 12.29 -3.70
CA GLN A 74 1.49 12.56 -4.04
C GLN A 74 2.15 11.38 -4.74
N LEU A 75 1.99 10.16 -4.21
CA LEU A 75 2.60 8.96 -4.78
C LEU A 75 2.01 8.62 -6.16
N ALA A 76 0.71 8.81 -6.35
CA ALA A 76 0.05 8.54 -7.63
C ALA A 76 0.17 9.71 -8.62
N GLY A 77 0.67 10.87 -8.20
CA GLY A 77 0.76 12.07 -9.05
C GLY A 77 -0.59 12.68 -9.42
N ILE A 78 -1.63 12.46 -8.60
CA ILE A 78 -3.02 12.80 -8.92
C ILE A 78 -3.47 14.04 -8.15
N ALA A 79 -4.18 14.93 -8.83
CA ALA A 79 -4.72 16.14 -8.22
C ALA A 79 -5.75 15.82 -7.10
N PRO A 80 -5.80 16.62 -6.01
CA PRO A 80 -6.76 16.44 -4.92
C PRO A 80 -8.23 16.21 -5.32
N PRO A 81 -8.82 16.93 -6.31
CA PRO A 81 -10.23 16.73 -6.68
C PRO A 81 -10.50 15.37 -7.36
N LEU A 82 -9.50 14.72 -7.93
CA LEU A 82 -9.65 13.38 -8.50
C LEU A 82 -9.61 12.30 -7.43
N LEU A 83 -8.94 12.54 -6.30
CA LEU A 83 -8.98 11.63 -5.17
C LEU A 83 -10.40 11.47 -4.60
N ASP A 84 -11.24 12.51 -4.67
CA ASP A 84 -12.65 12.43 -4.26
C ASP A 84 -13.48 11.48 -5.14
N LYS A 85 -13.00 11.17 -6.35
CA LYS A 85 -13.68 10.26 -7.29
C LYS A 85 -13.31 8.79 -7.05
N ILE A 86 -12.24 8.52 -6.29
CA ILE A 86 -11.82 7.15 -5.96
C ILE A 86 -12.82 6.55 -4.97
N ALA A 87 -13.18 5.28 -5.17
CA ALA A 87 -14.07 4.60 -4.23
C ALA A 87 -13.42 4.49 -2.85
N GLY A 88 -14.18 4.77 -1.78
CA GLY A 88 -13.66 4.68 -0.41
C GLY A 88 -13.07 3.30 -0.07
N ALA A 89 -13.64 2.22 -0.63
CA ALA A 89 -13.10 0.87 -0.48
C ALA A 89 -11.67 0.72 -1.05
N ASP A 90 -11.37 1.39 -2.17
CA ASP A 90 -10.05 1.40 -2.79
C ASP A 90 -9.05 2.19 -1.93
N ILE A 91 -9.48 3.33 -1.37
CA ILE A 91 -8.66 4.11 -0.43
C ILE A 91 -8.34 3.32 0.84
N ILE A 92 -9.30 2.57 1.39
CA ILE A 92 -9.07 1.71 2.55
C ILE A 92 -8.11 0.57 2.20
N ALA A 93 -8.26 -0.05 1.03
CA ALA A 93 -7.34 -1.11 0.60
C ALA A 93 -5.90 -0.58 0.43
N LEU A 94 -5.76 0.62 -0.15
CA LEU A 94 -4.48 1.31 -0.28
C LEU A 94 -3.89 1.68 1.08
N SER A 95 -4.69 2.20 2.01
CA SER A 95 -4.23 2.59 3.35
C SER A 95 -3.66 1.39 4.11
N VAL A 96 -4.34 0.24 4.06
CA VAL A 96 -3.88 -1.01 4.69
C VAL A 96 -2.55 -1.48 4.07
N ARG A 97 -2.42 -1.43 2.74
CA ARG A 97 -1.17 -1.84 2.06
C ARG A 97 -0.01 -0.90 2.39
N LEU A 98 -0.23 0.41 2.32
CA LEU A 98 0.78 1.42 2.64
C LEU A 98 1.19 1.31 4.11
N ASN A 99 0.23 1.22 5.03
CA ASN A 99 0.53 1.10 6.45
C ASN A 99 1.31 -0.18 6.76
N ARG A 100 0.98 -1.31 6.11
CA ARG A 100 1.77 -2.55 6.24
C ARG A 100 3.20 -2.37 5.75
N PHE A 101 3.40 -1.71 4.61
CA PHE A 101 4.75 -1.45 4.07
C PHE A 101 5.59 -0.61 5.03
N PHE A 102 5.04 0.52 5.50
CA PHE A 102 5.78 1.42 6.39
C PHE A 102 5.98 0.85 7.81
N SER A 103 5.01 0.09 8.32
CA SER A 103 5.16 -0.61 9.60
C SER A 103 6.22 -1.71 9.55
N GLN A 104 6.41 -2.36 8.40
CA GLN A 104 7.49 -3.34 8.20
C GLN A 104 8.85 -2.68 7.99
N ALA A 105 8.90 -1.48 7.41
CA ALA A 105 10.14 -0.72 7.28
C ALA A 105 10.65 -0.13 8.61
N ALA A 106 9.76 0.02 9.61
CA ALA A 106 10.09 0.53 10.94
C ALA A 106 10.48 -0.57 11.95
N ALA A 107 10.36 -1.86 11.58
CA ALA A 107 10.70 -3.02 12.41
C ALA A 107 12.13 -3.51 12.11
#